data_AF-A0A1Y4J6I2-F1
#
_entry.id   AF-A0A1Y4J6I2-F1
#
_cell.length_a   1.000
_cell.length_b   1.000
_cell.length_c   1.000
_cell.angle_alpha   90.00
_cell.angle_beta   90.00
_cell.angle_gamma   90.00
#
_symmetry.space_group_name_H-M   'P 1'
#
loop_
_entity.id
_entity.type
_entity.pdbx_description
1 polymer ?
#
loop_
_entity_poly.entity_id
_entity_poly.type
_entity_poly.pdbx_seq_one_letter_code
_entity_poly.pdbx_strand_id
1 'polypeptide(L)'
;MLVDKTEFEAWMERIMGELYRISRKLDKAENRQKHLNYLNGERLYDNQEVCQLLRISKRTLQRYRNNGALKFHSIYHKTYYKESDLHEFIRNNFDENEIKRQARKDKLSETYPMPKEPDENGREEKTEDKELSDDCG
;
A
#
# COMPACT_ATOMS: atom_id res chain seq x y z
N MET A 1 -46.75 -18.10 12.01
CA MET A 1 -47.20 -16.88 11.33
C MET A 1 -46.21 -16.58 10.23
N LEU A 2 -46.61 -16.67 8.97
CA LEU A 2 -45.84 -16.06 7.88
C LEU A 2 -46.02 -14.55 8.02
N VAL A 3 -44.92 -13.80 7.99
CA VAL A 3 -44.98 -12.34 7.88
C VAL A 3 -45.72 -12.02 6.57
N ASP A 4 -46.78 -11.23 6.67
CA ASP A 4 -47.54 -10.84 5.50
C ASP A 4 -46.65 -9.98 4.59
N LYS A 5 -46.76 -10.17 3.27
CA LYS A 5 -45.95 -9.45 2.29
C LYS A 5 -46.04 -7.94 2.50
N THR A 6 -47.21 -7.46 2.89
CA THR A 6 -47.50 -6.06 3.16
C THR A 6 -46.75 -5.51 4.38
N GLU A 7 -46.64 -6.30 5.46
CA GLU A 7 -45.89 -5.93 6.65
C GLU A 7 -44.38 -5.91 6.39
N PHE A 8 -43.89 -6.86 5.60
CA PHE A 8 -42.50 -6.91 5.18
C PHE A 8 -42.13 -5.69 4.31
N GLU A 9 -42.94 -5.38 3.31
CA GLU A 9 -42.73 -4.20 2.45
C GLU A 9 -42.74 -2.91 3.26
N ALA A 10 -43.68 -2.73 4.18
CA ALA A 10 -43.75 -1.55 5.04
C ALA A 10 -42.51 -1.43 5.96
N TRP A 11 -42.00 -2.54 6.48
CA TRP A 11 -40.78 -2.54 7.29
C TRP A 11 -39.54 -2.23 6.44
N MET A 12 -39.44 -2.81 5.26
CA MET A 12 -38.34 -2.56 4.32
C MET A 12 -38.30 -1.11 3.85
N GLU A 13 -39.46 -0.50 3.54
CA GLU A 13 -39.54 0.92 3.19
C GLU A 13 -39.02 1.82 4.32
N ARG A 14 -39.30 1.47 5.58
CA ARG A 14 -38.79 2.22 6.74
C ARG A 14 -37.29 2.05 6.91
N ILE A 15 -36.76 0.84 6.71
CA ILE A 15 -35.32 0.57 6.77
C ILE A 15 -34.59 1.30 5.65
N MET A 16 -35.09 1.21 4.42
CA MET A 16 -34.50 1.88 3.27
C MET A 16 -34.55 3.40 3.43
N GLY A 17 -35.63 3.95 3.97
CA GLY A 17 -35.75 5.36 4.32
C GLY A 17 -34.69 5.82 5.32
N GLU A 18 -34.46 5.05 6.38
CA GLU A 18 -33.42 5.37 7.37
C GLU A 18 -31.99 5.16 6.83
N LEU A 19 -31.74 4.11 6.03
CA LEU A 19 -30.46 3.92 5.35
C LEU A 19 -30.13 5.10 4.42
N TYR A 20 -31.11 5.55 3.63
CA TYR A 20 -30.93 6.71 2.76
C TYR A 20 -30.71 8.01 3.55
N ARG A 21 -31.37 8.15 4.70
CA ARG A 21 -31.17 9.30 5.60
C ARG A 21 -29.77 9.30 6.22
N ILE A 22 -29.25 8.14 6.60
CA ILE A 22 -27.90 7.96 7.11
C ILE A 22 -26.87 8.28 6.02
N SER A 23 -27.04 7.73 4.81
CA SER A 23 -26.17 8.01 3.67
C SER A 23 -26.08 9.52 3.37
N ARG A 24 -27.22 10.22 3.27
CA ARG A 24 -27.21 11.69 3.05
C ARG A 24 -26.52 12.48 4.17
N LYS A 25 -26.60 12.02 5.43
CA LYS A 25 -25.89 12.67 6.54
C LYS A 25 -24.39 12.43 6.45
N LEU A 26 -23.98 11.23 6.02
CA LEU A 26 -22.59 10.88 5.79
C LEU A 26 -21.97 11.75 4.69
N ASP A 27 -22.63 11.89 3.54
CA ASP A 27 -22.13 12.71 2.42
C ASP A 27 -21.92 14.18 2.84
N LYS A 28 -22.88 14.73 3.60
CA LYS A 28 -22.77 16.11 4.12
C LYS A 28 -21.65 16.25 5.15
N ALA A 29 -21.41 15.23 5.97
CA ALA A 29 -20.32 15.23 6.94
C ALA A 29 -18.95 15.14 6.24
N GLU A 30 -18.85 14.25 5.25
CA GLU A 30 -17.64 14.07 4.43
C GLU A 30 -17.29 15.36 3.68
N ASN A 31 -18.27 16.01 3.04
CA ASN A 31 -18.04 17.27 2.32
C ASN A 31 -17.61 18.42 3.24
N ARG A 32 -18.15 18.52 4.46
CA ARG A 32 -17.68 19.50 5.45
C ARG A 32 -16.24 19.22 5.88
N GLN A 33 -15.89 17.94 6.06
CA GLN A 33 -14.54 17.53 6.45
C GLN A 33 -13.52 17.82 5.35
N LYS A 34 -13.86 17.60 4.08
CA LYS A 34 -13.00 17.93 2.92
C LYS A 34 -12.60 19.41 2.88
N HIS A 35 -13.51 20.33 3.21
CA HIS A 35 -13.20 21.77 3.26
C HIS A 35 -12.32 22.18 4.46
N LEU A 36 -12.37 21.45 5.57
CA LEU A 36 -11.55 21.72 6.77
C LEU A 36 -10.12 21.19 6.66
N ASN A 37 -9.89 20.25 5.74
CA ASN A 37 -8.58 19.63 5.53
C ASN A 37 -7.65 20.47 4.64
N TYR A 38 -7.90 21.76 4.45
CA TYR A 38 -6.99 22.67 3.76
C TYR A 38 -6.47 23.72 4.72
N LEU A 39 -5.14 23.83 4.84
CA LEU A 39 -4.47 24.86 5.62
C LEU A 39 -3.58 25.68 4.69
N ASN A 40 -3.81 27.00 4.61
CA ASN A 40 -3.10 27.91 3.72
C ASN A 40 -3.11 27.48 2.22
N GLY A 41 -4.20 26.84 1.79
CA GLY A 41 -4.35 26.33 0.41
C GLY A 41 -3.71 24.97 0.15
N GLU A 42 -3.03 24.38 1.14
CA GLU A 42 -2.45 23.04 1.04
C GLU A 42 -3.33 21.99 1.72
N ARG A 43 -3.53 20.84 1.07
CA ARG A 43 -4.29 19.73 1.64
C ARG A 43 -3.50 19.06 2.76
N LEU A 44 -4.17 18.86 3.88
CA LEU A 44 -3.74 18.09 5.02
C LEU A 44 -4.41 16.73 5.01
N TYR A 45 -3.60 15.70 5.23
CA TYR A 45 -4.02 14.32 5.33
C TYR A 45 -3.95 13.88 6.80
N ASP A 46 -4.99 13.19 7.26
CA ASP A 46 -4.96 12.56 8.59
C ASP A 46 -4.23 11.19 8.57
N ASN A 47 -4.04 10.60 9.75
CA ASN A 47 -3.37 9.30 9.87
C ASN A 47 -4.04 8.18 9.04
N GLN A 48 -5.36 8.22 8.90
CA GLN A 48 -6.12 7.20 8.19
C GLN A 48 -5.95 7.36 6.68
N GLU A 49 -6.09 8.58 6.17
CA GLU A 49 -5.87 8.91 4.76
C GLU A 49 -4.44 8.57 4.35
N VAL A 50 -3.43 8.87 5.18
CA VAL A 50 -2.03 8.52 4.87
C VAL A 50 -1.82 7.00 4.85
N CYS A 51 -2.41 6.26 5.79
CA CYS A 51 -2.32 4.80 5.78
C CYS A 51 -2.92 4.21 4.49
N GLN A 52 -4.05 4.74 4.02
CA GLN A 52 -4.69 4.32 2.79
C GLN A 52 -3.88 4.71 1.55
N LEU A 53 -3.41 5.96 1.50
CA LEU A 53 -2.62 6.51 0.39
C LEU A 53 -1.33 5.72 0.17
N LEU A 54 -0.59 5.45 1.24
CA LEU A 54 0.68 4.73 1.19
C LEU A 54 0.52 3.21 1.23
N ARG A 55 -0.72 2.70 1.38
CA ARG A 55 -1.04 1.28 1.58
C ARG A 55 -0.23 0.63 2.72
N ILE A 56 -0.10 1.34 3.83
CA ILE A 56 0.67 0.90 5.00
C ILE A 56 -0.21 0.74 6.24
N SER A 57 0.28 -0.07 7.19
CA SER A 57 -0.33 -0.18 8.51
C SER A 57 0.01 1.02 9.38
N LYS A 58 -0.83 1.28 10.41
CA LYS A 58 -0.54 2.29 11.45
C LYS A 58 0.81 2.07 12.14
N ARG A 59 1.22 0.80 12.31
CA ARG A 59 2.53 0.44 12.89
C ARG A 59 3.68 0.90 12.00
N THR A 60 3.53 0.77 10.69
CA THR A 60 4.54 1.24 9.71
C THR A 60 4.59 2.77 9.68
N LEU A 61 3.43 3.44 9.68
CA LEU A 61 3.36 4.90 9.75
C LEU A 61 4.06 5.43 11.02
N GLN A 62 3.83 4.78 12.16
CA GLN A 62 4.52 5.13 13.41
C GLN A 62 6.05 4.96 13.31
N ARG A 63 6.54 3.90 12.66
CA ARG A 63 7.98 3.73 12.41
C ARG A 63 8.54 4.88 11.56
N TYR A 64 7.84 5.29 10.50
CA TYR A 64 8.29 6.42 9.68
C TYR A 64 8.34 7.74 10.47
N ARG A 65 7.42 7.95 11.42
CA ARG A 65 7.49 9.09 12.35
C ARG A 65 8.70 9.00 13.28
N ASN A 66 8.88 7.85 13.94
CA ASN A 66 9.96 7.65 14.91
C ASN A 66 11.34 7.78 14.26
N ASN A 67 11.47 7.31 13.01
CA ASN A 67 12.70 7.37 12.25
C ASN A 67 12.91 8.73 11.57
N GLY A 68 11.96 9.67 11.67
CA GLY A 68 12.02 10.98 11.00
C GLY A 68 11.88 10.92 9.47
N ALA A 69 11.55 9.76 8.90
CA ALA A 69 11.45 9.56 7.46
C ALA A 69 10.24 10.30 6.86
N LEU A 70 9.16 10.47 7.64
CA LEU A 70 7.97 11.20 7.23
C LEU A 70 7.71 12.38 8.17
N LYS A 71 7.74 13.59 7.61
CA LYS A 71 7.45 14.84 8.32
C LYS A 71 5.99 14.87 8.76
N PHE A 72 5.71 15.37 9.96
CA PHE A 72 4.36 15.46 10.49
C PHE A 72 4.15 16.77 11.24
N HIS A 73 2.89 17.22 11.30
CA HIS A 73 2.47 18.46 11.95
C HIS A 73 1.41 18.12 13.00
N SER A 74 1.46 18.79 14.16
CA SER A 74 0.44 18.63 15.20
C SER A 74 -0.45 19.88 15.21
N ILE A 75 -1.74 19.70 14.96
CA ILE A 75 -2.73 20.78 14.98
C ILE A 75 -3.87 20.33 15.90
N TYR A 76 -4.17 21.12 16.93
CA TYR A 76 -5.20 20.79 17.94
C TYR A 76 -5.09 19.34 18.48
N HIS A 77 -3.88 18.91 18.83
CA HIS A 77 -3.57 17.56 19.34
C HIS A 77 -3.80 16.40 18.34
N LYS A 78 -4.10 16.70 17.07
CA LYS A 78 -4.16 15.72 15.99
C LYS A 78 -2.94 15.83 15.08
N THR A 79 -2.44 14.68 14.64
CA THR A 79 -1.33 14.61 13.67
C THR A 79 -1.89 14.74 12.26
N TYR A 80 -1.30 15.64 11.49
CA TYR A 80 -1.58 15.88 10.08
C TYR A 80 -0.30 15.82 9.25
N TYR A 81 -0.49 15.52 7.98
CA TYR A 81 0.58 15.42 6.98
C TYR A 81 0.26 16.34 5.83
N LYS A 82 1.24 17.11 5.38
CA LYS A 82 1.11 17.98 4.22
C LYS A 82 1.20 17.17 2.94
N GLU A 83 0.47 17.62 1.92
CA GLU A 83 0.53 17.04 0.59
C GLU A 83 1.93 17.07 -0.02
N SER A 84 2.64 18.20 0.11
CA SER A 84 4.02 18.35 -0.39
C SER A 84 4.98 17.33 0.24
N ASP A 85 4.95 17.22 1.56
CA ASP A 85 5.80 16.29 2.32
C ASP A 85 5.50 14.82 1.97
N LEU A 86 4.22 14.47 1.77
CA LEU A 86 3.84 13.13 1.33
C LEU A 86 4.33 12.83 -0.08
N HIS A 87 4.21 13.78 -1.01
CA HIS A 87 4.76 13.61 -2.36
C HIS A 87 6.28 13.47 -2.38
N GLU A 88 6.99 14.25 -1.56
CA GLU A 88 8.44 14.11 -1.37
C GLU A 88 8.79 12.72 -0.82
N PHE A 89 8.06 12.27 0.20
CA PHE A 89 8.25 10.94 0.78
C PHE A 89 8.03 9.83 -0.25
N ILE A 90 6.97 9.93 -1.05
CA ILE A 90 6.63 8.93 -2.07
C ILE A 90 7.75 8.82 -3.09
N ARG A 91 8.19 9.95 -3.66
CA ARG A 91 9.29 10.00 -4.64
C ARG A 91 10.58 9.38 -4.10
N ASN A 92 10.93 9.70 -2.86
CA ASN A 92 12.21 9.26 -2.30
C ASN A 92 12.22 7.77 -1.86
N ASN A 93 11.07 7.22 -1.43
CA ASN A 93 11.04 5.91 -0.76
C ASN A 93 10.40 4.79 -1.58
N PHE A 94 9.50 5.08 -2.52
CA PHE A 94 8.82 4.02 -3.25
C PHE A 94 9.66 3.50 -4.43
N ASP A 95 10.42 4.37 -5.09
CA ASP A 95 11.39 3.96 -6.11
C ASP A 95 12.45 3.00 -5.51
N GLU A 96 13.02 3.33 -4.35
CA GLU A 96 14.01 2.46 -3.70
C GLU A 96 13.46 1.11 -3.22
N ASN A 97 12.24 1.07 -2.71
CA ASN A 97 11.68 -0.18 -2.19
C ASN A 97 11.25 -1.13 -3.32
N GLU A 98 10.81 -0.60 -4.46
CA GLU A 98 10.55 -1.37 -5.66
C GLU A 98 11.87 -1.92 -6.24
N ILE A 99 12.91 -1.09 -6.33
CA ILE A 99 14.26 -1.50 -6.75
C ILE A 99 14.82 -2.57 -5.81
N LYS A 100 14.70 -2.44 -4.48
CA LYS A 100 15.18 -3.44 -3.51
C LYS A 100 14.40 -4.74 -3.57
N ARG A 101 13.08 -4.69 -3.82
CA ARG A 101 12.25 -5.89 -4.02
C ARG A 101 12.62 -6.60 -5.31
N GLN A 102 12.85 -5.86 -6.38
CA GLN A 102 13.27 -6.42 -7.66
C GLN A 102 14.67 -7.03 -7.55
N ALA A 103 15.64 -6.31 -6.97
CA ALA A 103 16.98 -6.83 -6.71
C ALA A 103 16.98 -8.09 -5.82
N ARG A 104 16.05 -8.20 -4.85
CA ARG A 104 15.89 -9.45 -4.08
C ARG A 104 15.33 -10.60 -4.92
N LYS A 105 14.41 -10.33 -5.84
CA LYS A 105 13.90 -11.35 -6.78
C LYS A 105 14.99 -11.80 -7.74
N ASP A 106 15.75 -10.85 -8.29
CA ASP A 106 16.83 -11.13 -9.22
C ASP A 106 17.95 -11.94 -8.55
N LYS A 107 18.35 -11.57 -7.33
CA LYS A 107 19.28 -12.37 -6.50
C LYS A 107 18.72 -13.74 -6.14
N LEU A 108 17.42 -13.85 -5.87
CA LEU A 108 16.80 -15.14 -5.56
C LEU A 108 16.79 -16.06 -6.78
N SER A 109 16.54 -15.53 -7.99
CA SER A 109 16.64 -16.28 -9.24
C SER A 109 18.08 -16.64 -9.62
N GLU A 110 19.06 -15.86 -9.18
CA GLU A 110 20.48 -16.15 -9.41
C GLU A 110 21.04 -17.17 -8.39
N THR A 111 20.61 -17.08 -7.13
CA THR A 111 20.99 -18.03 -6.06
C THR A 111 20.31 -19.38 -6.22
N TYR A 112 19.08 -19.38 -6.76
CA TYR A 112 18.33 -20.57 -7.11
C TYR A 112 17.90 -20.47 -8.57
N PRO A 113 18.82 -20.76 -9.52
CA PRO A 113 18.45 -20.88 -10.92
C PRO A 113 17.36 -21.94 -11.03
N MET A 114 16.23 -21.59 -11.64
CA MET A 114 15.22 -22.58 -11.99
C MET A 114 15.93 -23.69 -12.79
N PRO A 115 15.70 -24.97 -12.46
CA PRO A 115 16.21 -26.07 -13.27
C PRO A 115 15.81 -25.81 -14.71
N LYS A 116 16.78 -25.78 -15.63
CA LYS A 116 16.47 -25.72 -17.06
C LYS A 116 15.54 -26.89 -17.34
N GLU A 117 14.33 -26.62 -17.81
CA GLU A 117 13.47 -27.71 -18.27
C GLU A 117 14.26 -28.49 -19.31
N PRO A 118 14.29 -29.83 -19.21
CA PRO A 118 15.05 -30.63 -20.14
C PRO A 118 14.54 -30.31 -21.54
N ASP A 119 15.45 -29.86 -22.41
CA ASP A 119 15.19 -29.81 -23.82
C ASP A 119 14.90 -31.25 -24.28
N GLU A 120 13.89 -31.42 -25.14
CA GLU A 120 13.34 -32.73 -25.52
C GLU A 120 14.36 -33.66 -26.24
N ASN A 121 15.62 -33.24 -26.38
CA ASN A 121 16.70 -33.99 -26.99
C ASN A 121 17.93 -34.02 -26.08
N GLY A 122 17.91 -34.94 -25.10
CA GLY A 122 18.97 -35.15 -24.11
C GLY A 122 20.38 -35.23 -24.70
N ARG A 123 21.09 -34.09 -24.65
CA ARG A 123 22.55 -34.02 -24.77
C ARG A 123 23.10 -33.48 -23.46
N GLU A 124 23.76 -34.35 -22.70
CA GLU A 124 24.58 -33.93 -21.58
C GLU A 124 25.70 -33.01 -22.11
N GLU A 125 25.61 -31.73 -21.79
CA GLU A 125 26.70 -30.79 -22.00
C GLU A 125 27.78 -31.13 -20.98
N LYS A 126 28.83 -31.82 -21.44
CA LYS A 126 30.03 -32.09 -20.64
C LYS A 126 30.60 -30.76 -20.18
N THR A 127 30.62 -30.52 -18.88
CA THR A 127 31.49 -29.50 -18.29
C THR A 127 32.93 -29.94 -18.57
N GLU A 128 33.60 -29.23 -19.48
CA GLU A 128 35.03 -29.37 -19.69
C GLU A 128 35.75 -28.95 -18.40
N ASP A 129 36.27 -29.94 -17.68
CA ASP A 129 37.26 -29.72 -16.63
C ASP A 129 38.51 -29.13 -17.29
N LYS A 130 38.67 -27.82 -17.22
CA LYS A 130 39.91 -27.18 -17.65
C LYS A 130 40.95 -27.41 -16.56
N GLU A 131 41.75 -28.46 -16.78
CA GLU A 131 43.02 -28.71 -16.10
C GLU A 131 43.81 -27.39 -16.01
N LEU A 132 44.01 -26.89 -14.79
CA LEU A 132 45.05 -25.91 -14.52
C LEU A 132 46.29 -26.71 -14.13
N SER A 133 47.10 -27.02 -15.13
CA SER A 133 48.44 -27.56 -14.97
C SER A 133 49.30 -26.56 -14.17
N ASP A 134 49.93 -27.06 -13.12
CA ASP A 134 51.12 -26.46 -12.55
C ASP A 134 52.18 -26.27 -13.64
N ASP A 135 52.83 -25.11 -13.69
CA ASP A 135 54.29 -25.13 -13.86
C ASP A 135 54.99 -23.88 -13.31
N CYS A 136 56.14 -24.15 -12.73
CA CYS A 136 57.05 -23.28 -11.99
C CYS A 136 57.93 -22.44 -12.94
N GLY A 137 58.40 -21.28 -12.46
CA GLY A 137 59.45 -20.48 -13.07
C GLY A 137 59.92 -19.35 -12.16
#